data_AF-A0A6J5WUY8-F1
#
_entry.id   AF-A0A6J5WUY8-F1
#
_cell.length_a   1.000
_cell.length_b   1.000
_cell.length_c   1.000
_cell.angle_alpha   90.00
_cell.angle_beta   90.00
_cell.angle_gamma   90.00
#
_symmetry.space_group_name_H-M   'P 1'
#
loop_
_entity.id
_entity.type
_entity.pdbx_description
1 polymer ?
#
loop_
_entity_poly.entity_id
_entity_poly.type
_entity_poly.pdbx_seq_one_letter_code
_entity_poly.pdbx_strand_id
1 'polypeptide(L)'
;MGLTHHVERAIEMGTFAEMLDPAVPDWPVEEALKFAKLCLQCAEMRRKDRPDLAKVVLPELNRLRALADESLNCVMHGAGGVFSPKQRSNTSYK
;
A
#
# COMPACT_ATOMS: atom_id res chain seq x y z
N MET A 1 21.16 12.91 5.16
CA MET A 1 19.86 12.52 5.74
C MET A 1 18.79 12.75 4.68
N GLY A 2 17.91 11.79 4.46
CA GLY A 2 16.83 11.88 3.45
C GLY A 2 15.52 11.35 4.02
N LEU A 3 14.45 11.40 3.22
CA LEU A 3 13.11 11.00 3.66
C LEU A 3 13.06 9.56 4.20
N THR A 4 13.79 8.63 3.58
CA THR A 4 13.88 7.23 4.01
C THR A 4 14.32 7.09 5.47
N HIS A 5 15.35 7.83 5.88
CA HIS A 5 15.83 7.83 7.26
C HIS A 5 14.81 8.41 8.24
N HIS A 6 14.05 9.45 7.85
CA HIS A 6 13.00 10.02 8.71
C HIS A 6 11.85 9.03 8.92
N VAL A 7 11.43 8.35 7.85
CA VAL A 7 10.38 7.33 7.91
C VAL A 7 10.83 6.13 8.75
N GLU A 8 12.05 5.62 8.52
CA GLU A 8 12.61 4.50 9.30
C GLU A 8 12.65 4.81 10.79
N ARG A 9 13.19 5.99 11.17
CA ARG A 9 13.23 6.43 12.56
C ARG A 9 11.82 6.58 13.17
N ALA A 10 10.86 7.12 12.43
CA ALA A 10 9.49 7.25 12.93
C ALA A 10 8.84 5.87 13.18
N ILE A 11 9.16 4.88 12.35
CA ILE A 11 8.72 3.50 12.56
C ILE A 11 9.35 2.91 13.83
N GLU A 12 10.66 3.09 14.02
CA GLU A 12 11.38 2.61 15.21
C GLU A 12 10.89 3.26 16.51
N MET A 13 10.59 4.56 16.46
CA MET A 13 10.09 5.32 17.60
C MET A 13 8.58 5.12 17.85
N GLY A 14 7.87 4.41 16.97
CA GLY A 14 6.42 4.22 17.07
C GLY A 14 5.60 5.47 16.73
N THR A 15 6.21 6.50 16.14
CA THR A 15 5.56 7.78 15.77
C THR A 15 5.22 7.85 14.28
N PHE A 16 5.13 6.71 13.58
CA PHE A 16 4.85 6.65 12.14
C PHE A 16 3.56 7.39 11.73
N ALA A 17 2.53 7.41 12.56
CA ALA A 17 1.28 8.11 12.26
C ALA A 17 1.48 9.63 12.04
N GLU A 18 2.47 10.24 12.68
CA GLU A 18 2.80 11.66 12.53
C GLU A 18 3.48 11.98 11.19
N MET A 19 4.02 10.95 10.51
CA MET A 19 4.63 11.08 9.17
C MET A 19 3.62 10.97 8.03
N LEU A 20 2.39 10.52 8.32
CA LEU A 20 1.34 10.40 7.32
C LEU A 20 0.84 11.78 6.90
N ASP A 21 0.31 11.87 5.68
CA ASP A 21 -0.23 13.12 5.17
C ASP A 21 -1.40 13.59 6.05
N PRO A 22 -1.29 14.75 6.72
CA PRO A 22 -2.34 15.26 7.60
C PRO A 22 -3.61 15.67 6.86
N ALA A 23 -3.56 15.83 5.53
CA ALA A 23 -4.73 16.17 4.72
C ALA A 23 -5.67 14.96 4.49
N VAL A 24 -5.20 13.74 4.75
CA VAL A 24 -5.99 12.51 4.59
C VAL A 24 -6.51 12.06 5.96
N PRO A 25 -7.83 12.07 6.20
CA PRO A 25 -8.41 11.56 7.44
C PRO A 25 -8.42 10.02 7.46
N ASP A 26 -8.55 9.45 8.66
CA ASP A 26 -8.83 8.02 8.88
C ASP A 26 -7.87 7.05 8.18
N TRP A 27 -6.57 7.34 8.22
CA TRP A 27 -5.56 6.46 7.65
C TRP A 27 -5.66 5.02 8.19
N PRO A 28 -5.61 4.00 7.32
CA PRO A 28 -5.39 2.62 7.75
C PRO A 28 -3.93 2.46 8.17
N VAL A 29 -3.60 2.91 9.40
CA VAL A 29 -2.22 3.06 9.89
C VAL A 29 -1.45 1.74 9.84
N GLU A 30 -2.12 0.60 10.09
CA GLU A 30 -1.47 -0.71 10.06
C GLU A 30 -1.04 -1.11 8.64
N GLU A 31 -1.92 -0.94 7.66
CA GLU A 31 -1.63 -1.20 6.24
C GLU A 31 -0.60 -0.21 5.70
N ALA A 32 -0.73 1.07 6.07
CA ALA A 32 0.22 2.11 5.70
C ALA A 32 1.62 1.82 6.27
N LEU A 33 1.71 1.30 7.49
CA LEU A 33 2.97 0.88 8.10
C LEU A 33 3.58 -0.32 7.38
N LYS A 34 2.79 -1.34 7.03
CA LYS A 34 3.25 -2.49 6.23
C LYS A 34 3.78 -2.03 4.88
N PHE A 35 3.06 -1.10 4.23
CA PHE A 35 3.46 -0.53 2.96
C PHE A 35 4.74 0.31 3.07
N ALA A 36 4.87 1.14 4.10
CA ALA A 36 6.06 1.95 4.33
C ALA A 36 7.33 1.10 4.51
N LYS A 37 7.23 -0.03 5.22
CA LYS A 37 8.35 -0.99 5.36
C LYS A 37 8.78 -1.55 4.00
N LEU A 38 7.84 -1.89 3.12
CA LEU A 38 8.15 -2.32 1.75
C LEU A 38 8.79 -1.17 0.95
N CYS A 39 8.28 0.05 1.06
CA CYS A 39 8.84 1.22 0.38
C CYS A 39 10.28 1.52 0.80
N LEU A 40 10.61 1.35 2.09
CA LEU A 40 11.98 1.48 2.58
C LEU A 40 12.92 0.48 1.89
N GLN A 41 12.51 -0.79 1.79
CA GLN A 41 13.27 -1.81 1.06
C GLN A 41 13.43 -1.48 -0.44
N CYS A 42 12.38 -0.96 -1.07
CA CYS A 42 12.44 -0.48 -2.46
C CYS A 42 13.42 0.69 -2.65
N ALA A 43 13.55 1.54 -1.64
CA ALA A 43 14.38 2.73 -1.65
C ALA A 43 15.85 2.47 -1.26
N GLU A 44 16.23 1.21 -1.02
CA GLU A 44 17.60 0.84 -0.69
C GLU A 44 18.61 1.36 -1.72
N MET A 45 19.74 1.88 -1.25
CA MET A 45 20.75 2.50 -2.11
C MET A 45 21.36 1.51 -3.08
N ARG A 46 21.45 0.24 -2.67
CA ARG A 46 22.04 -0.83 -3.46
C ARG A 46 20.97 -1.66 -4.12
N ARG A 47 21.12 -1.84 -5.45
CA ARG A 47 20.17 -2.60 -6.28
C ARG A 47 19.90 -4.01 -5.77
N LYS A 48 20.92 -4.70 -5.24
CA LYS A 48 20.78 -6.08 -4.74
C LYS A 48 20.02 -6.21 -3.43
N ASP A 49 19.88 -5.11 -2.70
CA ASP A 49 19.17 -5.08 -1.42
C ASP A 49 17.68 -4.73 -1.65
N ARG A 50 17.30 -4.30 -2.88
CA ARG A 50 15.91 -4.04 -3.26
C ARG A 50 15.16 -5.34 -3.55
N PRO A 51 13.87 -5.42 -3.18
CA PRO A 51 13.05 -6.59 -3.42
C PRO A 51 12.73 -6.79 -4.91
N ASP A 52 12.43 -8.03 -5.28
CA ASP A 52 11.98 -8.37 -6.63
C ASP A 52 10.59 -7.78 -6.90
N LEU A 53 10.48 -7.03 -8.00
CA LEU A 53 9.24 -6.35 -8.37
C LEU A 53 8.08 -7.34 -8.58
N ALA A 54 8.32 -8.42 -9.32
CA ALA A 54 7.26 -9.36 -9.70
C ALA A 54 6.85 -10.29 -8.55
N LYS A 55 7.82 -10.68 -7.71
CA LYS A 55 7.62 -11.70 -6.68
C LYS A 55 7.27 -11.13 -5.31
N VAL A 56 7.66 -9.89 -5.00
CA VAL A 56 7.48 -9.30 -3.67
C VAL A 56 6.63 -8.03 -3.74
N VAL A 57 7.02 -7.07 -4.57
CA VAL A 57 6.35 -5.75 -4.59
C VAL A 57 4.95 -5.82 -5.19
N LEU A 58 4.79 -6.43 -6.37
CA LEU A 58 3.50 -6.51 -7.05
C LEU A 58 2.44 -7.29 -6.25
N PRO A 59 2.74 -8.45 -5.62
CA PRO A 59 1.77 -9.14 -4.76
C PRO A 59 1.27 -8.28 -3.60
N GLU A 60 2.16 -7.54 -2.91
CA GLU A 60 1.75 -6.69 -1.79
C GLU A 60 0.92 -5.48 -2.25
N LEU A 61 1.28 -4.88 -3.40
CA LEU A 61 0.47 -3.82 -4.01
C LEU A 61 -0.92 -4.32 -4.41
N ASN A 62 -1.03 -5.55 -4.93
CA ASN A 62 -2.33 -6.15 -5.26
C ASN A 62 -3.16 -6.44 -4.00
N ARG A 63 -2.53 -6.82 -2.88
CA ARG A 63 -3.22 -6.99 -1.59
C ARG A 63 -3.79 -5.66 -1.09
N LEU A 64 -3.00 -4.58 -1.13
CA LEU A 64 -3.45 -3.23 -0.75
C LEU A 64 -4.58 -2.73 -1.66
N ARG A 65 -4.49 -3.02 -2.96
CA ARG A 65 -5.58 -2.73 -3.91
C ARG A 65 -6.87 -3.48 -3.54
N ALA A 66 -6.79 -4.77 -3.23
CA ALA A 66 -7.97 -5.55 -2.84
C ALA A 66 -8.63 -4.97 -1.59
N LEU A 67 -7.83 -4.53 -0.60
CA LEU A 67 -8.33 -3.86 0.60
C LEU A 67 -9.07 -2.55 0.28
N ALA A 68 -8.56 -1.77 -0.68
CA ALA A 68 -9.25 -0.56 -1.14
C ALA A 68 -10.57 -0.89 -1.86
N ASP A 69 -10.58 -1.93 -2.72
CA ASP A 69 -11.77 -2.40 -3.42
C ASP A 69 -12.85 -2.93 -2.44
N GLU A 70 -12.45 -3.64 -1.38
CA GLU A 70 -13.34 -4.11 -0.32
C GLU A 70 -13.96 -2.95 0.48
N SER A 71 -13.14 -1.96 0.85
CA SER A 71 -13.61 -0.75 1.54
C SER A 71 -14.66 -0.01 0.70
N LEU A 72 -14.43 0.14 -0.60
CA LEU A 72 -15.37 0.78 -1.52
C LEU A 72 -16.67 -0.02 -1.65
N ASN A 73 -16.59 -1.35 -1.72
CA ASN A 73 -17.76 -2.21 -1.78
C ASN A 73 -18.63 -2.14 -0.51
N CYS A 74 -18.04 -1.97 0.68
CA CYS A 74 -18.79 -1.75 1.92
C CYS A 74 -19.64 -0.47 1.89
N VAL A 75 -19.12 0.62 1.30
CA VAL A 75 -19.84 1.89 1.17
C VAL A 75 -21.04 1.76 0.23
N MET A 76 -20.95 0.91 -0.80
CA MET A 76 -21.97 0.79 -1.84
C MET A 76 -23.13 -0.16 -1.48
N HIS A 77 -23.00 -1.03 -0.46
CA HIS A 77 -24.11 -1.89 -0.02
C HIS A 77 -25.15 -1.16 0.88
N GLY A 78 -24.88 0.08 1.30
CA GLY A 78 -25.82 0.94 2.02
C GLY A 78 -26.74 1.79 1.12
N ALA A 79 -26.46 1.88 -0.18
CA ALA A 79 -27.28 2.62 -1.15
C ALA A 79 -27.51 1.73 -2.38
N GLY A 80 -28.74 1.24 -2.53
CA GLY A 80 -29.11 0.31 -3.61
C GLY A 80 -28.66 0.78 -5.00
N GLY A 81 -27.63 0.13 -5.53
CA GLY A 81 -27.08 0.41 -6.84
C GLY A 81 -26.18 -0.73 -7.29
N VAL A 82 -26.73 -1.66 -8.06
CA VAL A 82 -26.05 -2.81 -8.65
C VAL A 82 -24.92 -2.32 -9.57
N PHE A 83 -23.67 -2.42 -9.12
CA PHE A 83 -22.51 -2.40 -10.00
C PHE A 83 -21.87 -3.78 -10.01
N SER A 84 -22.03 -4.50 -11.13
CA SER A 84 -21.32 -5.76 -11.37
C SER A 84 -19.80 -5.52 -11.40
N PRO A 85 -18.98 -6.30 -10.67
CA PRO A 85 -17.53 -6.22 -10.79
C PRO A 85 -17.13 -6.73 -12.17
N LYS A 86 -16.55 -5.86 -13.00
CA LYS A 86 -15.98 -6.29 -14.29
C LYS A 86 -14.68 -7.04 -13.99
N GLN A 87 -14.73 -8.36 -14.00
CA GLN A 87 -13.55 -9.23 -13.86
C GLN A 87 -12.50 -8.80 -14.88
N ARG A 88 -11.33 -8.36 -14.39
CA ARG A 88 -10.20 -7.96 -15.22
C ARG A 88 -9.58 -9.22 -15.81
N SER A 89 -9.89 -9.52 -17.07
CA SER A 89 -9.28 -10.62 -17.81
C SER A 89 -7.77 -10.38 -17.94
N ASN A 90 -6.96 -11.28 -17.39
CA ASN A 90 -5.52 -11.30 -17.59
C ASN A 90 -5.21 -11.53 -19.08
N THR A 91 -4.79 -10.48 -19.79
CA THR A 91 -4.12 -10.67 -21.08
C THR A 91 -2.72 -11.21 -20.82
N SER A 92 -2.59 -12.52 -21.01
CA SER A 92 -1.32 -13.24 -21.16
C SER A 92 -0.59 -12.67 -22.37
N TYR A 93 0.50 -11.95 -22.14
CA TYR A 93 1.46 -11.64 -23.19
C TYR A 93 2.33 -12.89 -23.38
N LYS A 94 2.27 -13.42 -24.61
CA LYS A 94 3.13 -14.49 -25.11
C LYS A 94 4.59 -14.04 -25.19
#